data_AF-A0A924XK72-F1
#
_entry.id   AF-A0A924XK72-F1
#
_cell.length_a   1.000
_cell.length_b   1.000
_cell.length_c   1.000
_cell.angle_alpha   90.00
_cell.angle_beta   90.00
_cell.angle_gamma   90.00
#
_symmetry.space_group_name_H-M   'P 1'
#
loop_
_entity.id
_entity.type
_entity.pdbx_description
1 polymer ?
#
loop_
_entity_poly.entity_id
_entity_poly.type
_entity_poly.pdbx_seq_one_letter_code
_entity_poly.pdbx_strand_id
1 'polypeptide(L)' 'MDAIGEFDIPHDHPCLPGHFPGRPIVPGVVLLDAAFALILAGHPGQRVTGLPSIKFTHPVRPGDTV' A
#
# COMPACT_ATOMS: atom_id res chain seq x y z
N MET A 1 9.53 -1.58 -15.61
CA MET A 1 9.32 -0.52 -14.62
C MET A 1 10.06 -1.02 -13.41
N ASP A 2 11.16 -0.37 -13.05
CA ASP A 2 11.98 -0.86 -11.94
C ASP A 2 11.21 -0.65 -10.64
N ALA A 3 11.18 -1.67 -9.79
CA ALA A 3 10.56 -1.58 -8.48
C ALA A 3 11.33 -0.58 -7.62
N ILE A 4 10.60 0.28 -6.91
CA ILE A 4 11.18 1.26 -5.98
C ILE A 4 11.26 0.73 -4.54
N GLY A 5 10.79 -0.50 -4.31
CA GLY A 5 10.78 -1.21 -3.03
C GLY A 5 9.72 -2.32 -3.02
N GLU A 6 9.65 -3.02 -1.90
CA GLU A 6 8.66 -4.06 -1.61
C GLU A 6 7.97 -3.75 -0.27
N PHE A 7 6.71 -4.19 -0.14
CA PHE A 7 5.91 -4.05 1.06
C PHE A 7 5.16 -5.35 1.36
N ASP A 8 5.43 -5.92 2.54
CA ASP A 8 4.79 -7.15 3.01
C ASP A 8 3.54 -6.85 3.84
N ILE A 9 2.47 -7.61 3.59
CA ILE A 9 1.23 -7.53 4.36
C ILE A 9 1.11 -8.82 5.18
N PRO A 10 1.52 -8.84 6.45
CA PRO A 10 1.39 -10.03 7.27
C PRO A 10 -0.09 -10.36 7.54
N HIS A 11 -0.36 -11.64 7.84
CA HIS A 11 -1.72 -12.15 8.02
C HIS A 11 -2.49 -11.48 9.17
N ASP A 12 -1.77 -10.91 10.13
CA ASP A 12 -2.29 -10.23 11.32
C ASP A 12 -2.23 -8.70 11.22
N HIS A 13 -1.95 -8.16 10.03
CA HIS A 13 -1.87 -6.72 9.84
C HIS A 13 -3.17 -6.01 10.31
N PRO A 14 -3.09 -4.94 11.11
CA PRO A 14 -4.25 -4.34 11.77
C PRO A 14 -5.26 -3.68 10.81
N CYS A 15 -4.90 -3.49 9.55
CA CYS A 15 -5.83 -3.00 8.52
C CYS A 15 -6.84 -4.06 8.04
N LEU A 16 -6.62 -5.35 8.36
CA LEU A 16 -7.39 -6.46 7.81
C LEU A 16 -8.69 -6.75 8.57
N PRO A 17 -8.75 -6.73 9.92
CA PRO A 17 -9.99 -6.95 10.65
C PRO A 17 -11.07 -5.93 10.24
N GLY A 18 -12.20 -6.43 9.76
CA GLY A 18 -13.31 -5.56 9.30
C GLY A 18 -13.19 -5.04 7.87
N HIS A 19 -12.08 -5.31 7.15
CA HIS A 19 -11.89 -4.89 5.77
C HIS A 19 -11.50 -6.06 4.86
N PHE A 20 -12.41 -6.95 4.48
CA PHE A 20 -13.80 -7.07 4.90
C PHE A 20 -14.01 -8.38 5.68
N PRO A 21 -15.01 -8.47 6.56
CA PRO A 21 -15.30 -9.70 7.31
C PRO A 21 -15.43 -10.91 6.36
N GLY A 22 -14.71 -11.99 6.65
CA GLY A 22 -14.71 -13.23 5.86
C GLY A 22 -13.97 -13.17 4.53
N ARG A 23 -13.56 -11.99 4.04
CA ARG A 23 -12.78 -11.83 2.80
C ARG A 23 -11.88 -10.59 2.91
N PRO A 24 -10.81 -10.65 3.70
CA PRO A 24 -9.93 -9.52 3.95
C PRO A 24 -9.21 -9.11 2.66
N ILE A 25 -9.16 -7.80 2.42
CA ILE A 25 -8.33 -7.17 1.40
C ILE A 25 -7.66 -5.94 2.01
N VAL A 26 -6.48 -5.59 1.51
CA VAL A 26 -5.76 -4.42 2.02
C VAL A 26 -6.46 -3.14 1.55
N PRO A 27 -6.74 -2.18 2.43
CA PRO A 27 -7.25 -0.87 2.04
C PRO A 27 -6.24 -0.14 1.14
N GLY A 28 -6.72 0.50 0.06
CA GLY A 28 -5.85 1.21 -0.87
C GLY A 28 -4.98 2.29 -0.21
N VAL A 29 -5.45 2.92 0.87
CA VAL A 29 -4.68 3.92 1.62
C VAL A 29 -3.41 3.35 2.27
N VAL A 30 -3.42 2.07 2.68
CA VAL A 30 -2.24 1.41 3.26
C VAL A 30 -1.18 1.21 2.18
N LEU A 31 -1.61 0.83 0.97
CA LEU A 31 -0.70 0.69 -0.18
C LEU A 31 -0.12 2.05 -0.60
N LEU A 32 -0.91 3.12 -0.56
CA LEU A 32 -0.45 4.47 -0.87
C LEU A 32 0.55 4.98 0.18
N ASP A 33 0.31 4.71 1.46
CA ASP A 33 1.23 5.09 2.54
C ASP A 33 2.59 4.41 2.39
N ALA A 34 2.60 3.10 2.12
CA ALA A 34 3.83 2.36 1.82
C ALA A 34 4.55 2.91 0.57
N ALA A 35 3.82 3.16 -0.52
CA ALA A 35 4.39 3.74 -1.73
C ALA A 35 5.00 5.13 -1.48
N PHE A 36 4.35 5.98 -0.68
CA PHE A 36 4.86 7.29 -0.33
C PHE A 36 6.10 7.23 0.56
N ALA A 37 6.14 6.30 1.51
CA ALA A 37 7.34 6.08 2.31
C ALA A 37 8.54 5.72 1.43
N LEU A 38 8.35 4.82 0.46
CA LEU A 38 9.39 4.42 -0.49
C LEU A 38 9.82 5.58 -1.41
N ILE A 39 8.88 6.32 -1.97
CA ILE A 39 9.16 7.48 -2.84
C ILE A 39 9.92 8.56 -2.06
N LEU A 40 9.40 8.94 -0.88
CA LEU A 40 9.93 10.08 -0.12
C LEU A 40 11.25 9.78 0.59
N ALA A 41 11.65 8.52 0.74
CA ALA A 41 12.96 8.13 1.27
C ALA A 41 14.12 8.77 0.47
N GLY A 42 13.96 8.96 -0.84
CA GLY A 42 14.93 9.64 -1.71
C GLY A 42 14.72 11.16 -1.85
N HIS A 43 13.70 11.73 -1.22
CA HIS A 43 13.24 13.11 -1.44
C HIS A 43 12.97 13.86 -0.13
N PRO A 44 13.99 14.10 0.70
CA PRO A 44 13.82 14.76 2.00
C PRO A 44 13.24 16.17 1.84
N GLY A 45 12.27 16.51 2.70
CA GLY A 45 11.60 17.81 2.69
C GLY A 45 10.53 17.99 1.61
N GLN A 46 10.34 17.00 0.72
CA GLN A 46 9.23 17.00 -0.22
C GLN A 46 7.97 16.39 0.41
N ARG A 47 6.82 16.72 -0.19
CA ARG A 47 5.51 16.16 0.17
C ARG A 47 4.73 15.83 -1.07
N VAL A 48 3.94 14.76 -1.02
CA VAL A 48 2.97 14.46 -2.07
C VAL A 48 1.80 15.44 -1.94
N THR A 49 1.52 16.18 -3.00
CA THR A 49 0.44 17.20 -3.01
C THR A 49 -0.80 16.76 -3.78
N GLY A 50 -0.71 15.69 -4.58
CA GLY A 50 -1.82 15.19 -5.35
C GLY A 50 -1.50 13.90 -6.09
N LEU A 51 -2.55 13.16 -6.41
CA LEU A 51 -2.54 11.92 -7.16
C LEU A 51 -3.57 12.05 -8.29
N PRO A 52 -3.17 12.58 -9.46
CA PRO A 52 -4.12 12.86 -10.54
C PRO A 52 -4.86 11.62 -11.03
N SER A 53 -4.24 10.44 -10.91
CA SER A 53 -4.85 9.16 -11.21
C SER A 53 -4.23 8.06 -10.37
N ILE A 54 -5.07 7.16 -9.87
CA ILE A 54 -4.66 5.91 -9.22
C ILE A 54 -5.57 4.82 -9.75
N LYS A 55 -4.98 3.64 -10.00
CA LYS A 55 -5.72 2.44 -10.33
C LYS A 55 -5.14 1.24 -9.60
N PHE A 56 -5.94 0.62 -8.74
CA PHE A 56 -5.65 -0.69 -8.18
C PHE A 56 -6.17 -1.75 -9.15
N THR A 57 -5.25 -2.48 -9.79
CA THR A 57 -5.62 -3.48 -10.82
C THR A 57 -6.16 -4.76 -10.21
N HIS A 58 -5.61 -5.19 -9.07
CA HIS A 58 -6.01 -6.38 -8.33
C HIS A 58 -6.05 -6.11 -6.81
N PRO A 59 -6.91 -6.81 -6.04
CA PRO A 59 -6.88 -6.74 -4.58
C PRO A 59 -5.60 -7.38 -4.02
N VAL A 60 -4.99 -6.72 -3.04
CA VAL A 60 -3.93 -7.29 -2.21
C VAL A 60 -4.56 -7.98 -1.02
N ARG A 61 -4.06 -9.17 -0.66
CA ARG A 61 -4.59 -10.06 0.36
C ARG A 61 -3.59 -10.24 1.51
N PRO A 62 -4.04 -10.76 2.67
CA PRO A 62 -3.13 -11.14 3.74
C PRO A 62 -2.09 -12.16 3.25
N GLY A 63 -0.82 -11.90 3.53
CA GLY A 63 0.32 -12.72 3.11
C GLY A 63 0.96 -12.32 1.78
N ASP A 64 0.39 -11.36 1.05
CA ASP A 64 0.97 -10.87 -0.20
C ASP A 64 2.17 -9.94 0.08
N THR A 65 3.14 -9.97 -0.84
CA THR A 65 4.19 -8.96 -1.01
C THR A 65 3.86 -8.13 -2.25
N VAL A 66 3.99 -6.81 -2.15
CA VAL A 66 3.69 -5.83 -3.21
C VAL A 66 4.93 -5.03 -3.58
#